data_AF-A0A7L3UVZ4-F1
#
_entry.id   AF-A0A7L3UVZ4-F1
#
_cell.length_a   1.000
_cell.length_b   1.000
_cell.length_c   1.000
_cell.angle_alpha   90.00
_cell.angle_beta   90.00
_cell.angle_gamma   90.00
#
_symmetry.space_group_name_H-M   'P 1'
#
loop_
_entity.id
_entity.type
_entity.pdbx_description
1 polymer ?
#
loop_
_entity_poly.entity_id
_entity_poly.type
_entity_poly.pdbx_seq_one_letter_code
_entity_poly.pdbx_strand_id
1 'polypeptide(L)'
;RAVGTFARALDCSSSIRQPSLHMSAAAASRDITLFHAMDTLQRNGYDLARAMATLVPQGGPVLCRDEMEEWSASEAMLFEEALEKYGKDFNDIRQDFLPWKSLASIVQFYYMWKTTDRYIQQVR
;
A
#
# COMPACT_ATOMS: atom_id res chain seq x y z
N ARG A 1 11.88 6.33 4.16
CA ARG A 1 12.11 5.79 2.80
C ARG A 1 13.12 4.64 2.81
N ALA A 2 14.43 4.86 3.03
CA ALA A 2 15.44 3.79 3.01
C ALA A 2 15.11 2.59 3.91
N VAL A 3 14.68 2.84 5.15
CA VAL A 3 14.19 1.81 6.08
C VAL A 3 13.04 0.99 5.48
N GLY A 4 12.07 1.64 4.84
CA GLY A 4 10.94 0.98 4.19
C GLY A 4 11.32 0.19 2.93
N THR A 5 12.34 0.62 2.18
CA THR A 5 12.87 -0.16 1.04
C THR A 5 13.55 -1.42 1.55
N PHE A 6 14.36 -1.31 2.59
CA PHE A 6 15.03 -2.45 3.22
C PHE A 6 14.02 -3.40 3.89
N ALA A 7 12.99 -2.88 4.55
CA ALA A 7 11.92 -3.68 5.14
C ALA A 7 11.21 -4.57 4.11
N ARG A 8 10.90 -4.03 2.92
CA ARG A 8 10.31 -4.80 1.82
C ARG A 8 11.25 -5.88 1.28
N ALA A 9 12.55 -5.62 1.25
CA ALA A 9 13.54 -6.61 0.84
C ALA A 9 13.62 -7.81 1.82
N LEU A 10 13.30 -7.58 3.09
CA LEU A 10 13.22 -8.62 4.12
C LEU A 10 11.83 -9.28 4.21
N ASP A 11 10.79 -8.68 3.62
CA ASP A 11 9.41 -9.17 3.72
C ASP A 11 9.14 -10.33 2.74
N CYS A 12 9.42 -11.56 3.21
CA CYS A 12 9.09 -12.78 2.50
C CYS A 12 7.59 -13.11 2.45
N SER A 13 6.74 -12.36 3.18
CA SER A 13 5.29 -12.62 3.22
C SER A 13 4.52 -12.04 2.03
N SER A 14 5.15 -11.15 1.26
CA SER A 14 4.51 -10.56 0.08
C SER A 14 4.28 -11.61 -1.00
N SER A 15 3.01 -11.82 -1.40
CA SER A 15 2.63 -12.76 -2.47
C SER A 15 3.18 -12.33 -3.85
N ILE A 16 3.69 -11.11 -3.96
CA ILE A 16 4.33 -10.57 -5.15
C ILE A 16 5.81 -10.93 -5.05
N ARG A 17 6.30 -11.75 -5.98
CA ARG A 17 7.75 -12.06 -6.16
C ARG A 17 8.56 -10.79 -5.89
N GLN A 18 9.53 -10.87 -4.97
CA GLN A 18 10.37 -9.77 -4.50
C GLN A 18 10.39 -8.58 -5.49
N PRO A 19 9.68 -7.48 -5.19
CA PRO A 19 9.59 -6.37 -6.11
C PRO A 19 10.99 -5.88 -6.44
N SER A 20 11.23 -5.59 -7.73
CA SER A 20 12.51 -5.05 -8.18
C SER A 20 12.93 -3.86 -7.31
N LEU A 21 14.25 -3.57 -7.26
CA LEU A 21 14.76 -2.50 -6.40
C LEU A 21 14.04 -1.16 -6.62
N HIS A 22 13.78 -0.79 -7.88
CA HIS A 22 13.07 0.44 -8.19
C HIS A 22 11.60 0.42 -7.74
N MET A 23 10.91 -0.72 -7.85
CA MET A 23 9.52 -0.87 -7.37
C MET A 23 9.47 -0.78 -5.85
N SER A 24 10.37 -1.46 -5.14
CA SER A 24 10.49 -1.38 -3.69
C SER A 24 10.81 0.04 -3.21
N ALA A 25 11.70 0.75 -3.91
CA ALA A 25 12.03 2.13 -3.61
C ALA A 25 10.87 3.09 -3.88
N ALA A 26 10.13 2.90 -4.98
CA ALA A 26 8.95 3.67 -5.30
C ALA A 26 7.84 3.45 -4.26
N ALA A 27 7.57 2.21 -3.88
CA ALA A 27 6.60 1.85 -2.84
C ALA A 27 6.95 2.49 -1.48
N ALA A 28 8.20 2.39 -1.05
CA ALA A 28 8.69 3.04 0.18
C ALA A 28 8.74 4.59 0.11
N SER A 29 8.52 5.17 -1.09
CA SER A 29 8.47 6.61 -1.31
C SER A 29 7.05 7.18 -1.33
N ARG A 30 6.02 6.32 -1.25
CA ARG A 30 4.60 6.72 -1.19
C ARG A 30 4.27 7.48 0.09
N ASP A 31 3.21 8.29 0.02
CA ASP A 31 2.85 9.25 1.07
C ASP A 31 2.56 8.61 2.42
N ILE A 32 2.05 7.37 2.46
CA ILE A 32 1.84 6.66 3.74
C ILE A 32 3.13 6.54 4.56
N THR A 33 4.27 6.29 3.89
CA THR A 33 5.57 6.22 4.55
C THR A 33 6.03 7.61 5.01
N LEU A 34 5.68 8.67 4.28
CA LEU A 34 6.00 10.04 4.65
C LEU A 34 5.18 10.52 5.85
N PHE A 35 3.87 10.29 5.84
CA PHE A 35 2.99 10.60 6.97
C PHE A 35 3.44 9.87 8.23
N HIS A 36 3.75 8.58 8.12
CA HIS A 36 4.28 7.81 9.25
C HIS A 36 5.61 8.37 9.77
N ALA A 37 6.53 8.78 8.88
CA ALA A 37 7.79 9.38 9.28
C ALA A 37 7.59 10.71 10.03
N MET A 38 6.68 11.57 9.55
CA MET A 38 6.37 12.85 10.20
C MET A 38 5.72 12.66 11.58
N ASP A 39 4.78 11.73 11.68
CA ASP A 39 4.15 11.35 12.95
C ASP A 39 5.16 10.73 13.94
N THR A 40 6.10 9.93 13.44
CA THR A 40 7.19 9.37 14.25
C THR A 40 8.11 10.46 14.82
N LEU A 41 8.45 11.48 14.02
CA LEU A 41 9.22 12.63 14.50
C LEU A 41 8.46 13.40 15.58
N GLN A 42 7.19 13.72 15.33
CA GLN A 42 6.34 14.44 16.27
C GLN A 42 6.23 13.71 17.62
N ARG A 43 5.95 12.40 17.60
CA ARG A 43 5.78 11.59 18.82
C ARG A 43 7.04 11.46 19.65
N ASN A 44 8.21 11.59 19.03
CA ASN A 44 9.51 11.55 19.70
C ASN A 44 10.01 12.95 20.08
N GLY A 45 9.16 13.99 20.02
CA GLY A 45 9.55 15.36 20.35
C GLY A 45 10.65 15.90 19.44
N TYR A 46 10.68 15.45 18.18
CA TYR A 46 11.71 15.75 17.19
C TYR A 46 13.13 15.32 17.56
N ASP A 47 13.29 14.42 18.54
CA ASP A 47 14.55 13.74 18.80
C ASP A 47 14.81 12.70 17.70
N LEU A 48 15.82 12.98 16.85
CA LEU A 48 16.15 12.15 15.71
C LEU A 48 16.62 10.75 16.12
N ALA A 49 17.41 10.63 17.20
CA ALA A 49 17.95 9.33 17.63
C ALA A 49 16.82 8.42 18.12
N ARG A 50 15.89 8.98 18.91
CA ARG A 50 14.71 8.24 19.39
C ARG A 50 13.74 7.89 18.26
N ALA A 51 13.51 8.82 17.33
CA ALA A 51 12.70 8.58 16.15
C ALA A 51 13.30 7.48 15.26
N MET A 52 14.60 7.49 15.02
CA MET A 52 15.29 6.45 14.25
C MET A 52 15.20 5.07 14.93
N ALA A 53 15.37 5.01 16.26
CA ALA A 53 15.18 3.76 17.00
C ALA A 53 13.74 3.22 16.90
N THR A 54 12.75 4.11 16.79
CA THR A 54 11.35 3.73 16.58
C THR A 54 11.11 3.14 15.18
N LEU A 55 11.84 3.58 14.17
CA LEU A 55 11.74 3.06 12.79
C LEU A 55 12.40 1.68 12.62
N VAL A 56 13.31 1.30 13.52
CA VAL A 56 14.02 0.00 13.49
C VAL A 56 13.99 -0.64 14.89
N PRO A 57 12.83 -1.09 15.37
CA PRO A 57 12.73 -1.85 16.61
C PRO A 57 13.46 -3.19 16.52
N GLN A 58 13.64 -3.87 17.66
CA GLN A 58 14.37 -5.16 17.73
C GLN A 58 13.77 -6.26 16.84
N GLY A 59 12.48 -6.16 16.48
CA GLY A 59 11.79 -7.09 15.58
C GLY A 59 12.02 -6.84 14.08
N GLY A 60 12.78 -5.81 13.71
CA GLY A 60 13.05 -5.45 12.32
C GLY A 60 12.49 -4.07 11.93
N PRO A 61 12.81 -3.59 10.72
CA PRO A 61 12.41 -2.27 10.25
C PRO A 61 10.89 -2.16 10.05
N VAL A 62 10.34 -0.97 10.32
CA VAL A 62 8.90 -0.69 10.13
C VAL A 62 8.55 -0.71 8.64
N LEU A 63 7.44 -1.39 8.31
CA LEU A 63 6.88 -1.49 6.97
C LEU A 63 5.49 -0.82 6.92
N CYS A 64 5.37 0.26 6.17
CA CYS A 64 4.09 0.93 5.90
C CYS A 64 3.65 0.59 4.47
N ARG A 65 2.47 0.00 4.32
CA ARG A 65 1.83 -0.30 3.03
C ARG A 65 0.48 0.39 3.00
N ASP A 66 0.14 1.00 1.86
CA ASP A 66 -1.23 1.43 1.62
C ASP A 66 -2.00 0.36 0.86
N GLU A 67 -3.30 0.57 0.67
CA GLU A 67 -4.19 -0.40 0.03
C GLU A 67 -3.68 -0.84 -1.34
N MET A 68 -3.08 0.06 -2.13
CA MET A 68 -2.54 -0.29 -3.45
C MET A 68 -1.44 -1.36 -3.38
N GLU A 69 -0.61 -1.32 -2.35
CA GLU A 69 0.49 -2.26 -2.15
C GLU A 69 0.10 -3.49 -1.33
N GLU A 70 -0.85 -3.32 -0.39
CA GLU A 70 -1.26 -4.37 0.53
C GLU A 70 -2.13 -5.45 -0.13
N TRP A 71 -2.86 -5.09 -1.19
CA TRP A 71 -3.74 -6.02 -1.88
C TRP A 71 -2.97 -7.08 -2.65
N SER A 72 -3.49 -8.32 -2.59
CA SER A 72 -2.92 -9.42 -3.36
C SER A 72 -3.24 -9.26 -4.86
N ALA A 73 -2.49 -9.95 -5.71
CA ALA A 73 -2.77 -9.98 -7.14
C ALA A 73 -4.19 -10.48 -7.46
N SER A 74 -4.70 -11.47 -6.71
CA SER A 74 -6.05 -11.99 -6.91
C SER A 74 -7.13 -11.01 -6.44
N GLU A 75 -6.89 -10.26 -5.35
CA GLU A 75 -7.81 -9.21 -4.90
C GLU A 75 -7.90 -8.06 -5.92
N ALA A 76 -6.78 -7.64 -6.49
CA ALA A 76 -6.75 -6.63 -7.54
C ALA A 76 -7.49 -7.10 -8.81
N MET A 77 -7.36 -8.38 -9.20
CA MET A 77 -8.12 -8.96 -10.31
C MET A 77 -9.63 -8.99 -10.03
N LEU A 78 -10.05 -9.43 -8.84
CA LEU A 78 -11.45 -9.44 -8.43
C LEU A 78 -12.05 -8.03 -8.46
N PHE A 79 -11.29 -7.02 -8.01
CA PHE A 79 -11.73 -5.63 -8.06
C PHE A 79 -11.99 -5.15 -9.48
N GLU A 80 -11.10 -5.46 -10.42
CA GLU A 80 -11.22 -5.03 -11.81
C GLU A 80 -12.40 -5.68 -12.52
N GLU A 81 -12.62 -6.98 -12.28
CA GLU A 81 -13.80 -7.69 -12.78
C GLU A 81 -15.10 -7.10 -12.21
N ALA A 82 -15.11 -6.83 -10.90
CA ALA A 82 -16.26 -6.21 -10.24
C ALA A 82 -16.52 -4.79 -10.73
N LEU A 83 -15.47 -4.00 -10.98
CA LEU A 83 -15.56 -2.63 -11.49
C LEU A 83 -16.10 -2.61 -12.92
N GLU A 84 -15.74 -3.59 -13.75
CA GLU A 84 -16.30 -3.76 -15.10
C GLU A 84 -17.79 -4.14 -15.05
N LYS A 85 -18.17 -5.02 -14.12
CA LYS A 85 -19.55 -5.50 -13.98
C LYS A 85 -20.51 -4.47 -13.34
N TYR A 86 -20.09 -3.83 -12.27
CA TYR A 86 -20.94 -2.96 -11.42
C TYR A 86 -20.61 -1.48 -11.53
N GLY A 87 -19.59 -1.10 -12.32
CA GLY A 87 -19.13 0.28 -12.37
C GLY A 87 -18.57 0.71 -11.02
N LYS A 88 -19.02 1.86 -10.49
CA LYS A 88 -18.53 2.42 -9.21
C LYS A 88 -19.46 2.13 -8.03
N ASP A 89 -20.32 1.11 -8.14
CA ASP A 89 -21.08 0.67 -6.97
C ASP A 89 -20.19 -0.16 -6.04
N PHE A 90 -19.48 0.55 -5.15
CA PHE A 90 -18.56 -0.09 -4.22
C PHE A 90 -19.26 -0.95 -3.16
N ASN A 91 -20.58 -0.79 -2.94
CA ASN A 91 -21.31 -1.67 -2.04
C ASN A 91 -21.50 -3.04 -2.69
N ASP A 92 -21.90 -3.08 -3.96
CA ASP A 92 -22.08 -4.33 -4.70
C ASP A 92 -20.74 -5.02 -4.99
N ILE A 93 -19.70 -4.25 -5.34
CA ILE A 93 -18.32 -4.78 -5.46
C ILE A 93 -17.89 -5.45 -4.15
N ARG A 94 -18.15 -4.81 -3.01
CA ARG A 94 -17.82 -5.39 -1.70
C ARG A 94 -18.63 -6.64 -1.43
N GLN A 95 -19.94 -6.60 -1.61
CA GLN A 95 -20.82 -7.72 -1.23
C GLN A 95 -20.52 -8.98 -2.05
N ASP A 96 -20.31 -8.84 -3.35
CA ASP A 96 -20.24 -9.98 -4.26
C ASP A 96 -18.81 -10.46 -4.53
N PHE A 97 -17.82 -9.55 -4.56
CA PHE A 97 -16.45 -9.88 -4.96
C PHE A 97 -15.43 -9.80 -3.82
N LEU A 98 -15.59 -8.84 -2.91
CA LEU A 98 -14.59 -8.57 -1.85
C LEU A 98 -15.24 -8.43 -0.45
N PRO A 99 -16.03 -9.42 0.03
CA PRO A 99 -16.80 -9.27 1.27
C PRO A 99 -15.94 -9.16 2.53
N TRP A 100 -14.67 -9.56 2.46
CA TRP A 100 -13.70 -9.44 3.55
C TRP A 100 -12.99 -8.09 3.61
N LYS A 101 -13.10 -7.25 2.58
CA LYS A 101 -12.55 -5.88 2.60
C LYS A 101 -13.59 -4.91 3.14
N SER A 102 -13.12 -3.85 3.81
CA SER A 102 -13.99 -2.76 4.20
C SER A 102 -14.37 -1.90 3.00
N LEU A 103 -15.51 -1.20 3.07
CA LEU A 103 -15.88 -0.25 2.00
C LEU A 103 -14.83 0.86 1.85
N ALA A 104 -14.29 1.35 2.97
CA ALA A 104 -13.26 2.38 2.98
C ALA A 104 -11.97 1.93 2.27
N SER A 105 -11.49 0.71 2.54
CA SER A 105 -10.30 0.14 1.87
C SER A 105 -10.51 -0.03 0.37
N ILE A 106 -11.70 -0.44 -0.07
CA ILE A 106 -12.04 -0.56 -1.50
C ILE A 106 -12.01 0.81 -2.19
N VAL A 107 -12.63 1.82 -1.57
CA VAL A 107 -12.64 3.18 -2.12
C VAL A 107 -11.23 3.77 -2.17
N GLN A 108 -10.42 3.56 -1.13
CA GLN A 108 -9.03 4.00 -1.09
C GLN A 108 -8.20 3.30 -2.18
N PHE A 109 -8.35 1.98 -2.35
CA PHE A 109 -7.72 1.23 -3.43
C PHE A 109 -8.10 1.79 -4.80
N TYR A 110 -9.40 2.03 -5.05
CA TYR A 110 -9.89 2.59 -6.31
C TYR A 110 -9.16 3.87 -6.71
N TYR A 111 -9.06 4.85 -5.81
CA TYR A 111 -8.42 6.13 -6.12
C TYR A 111 -6.92 6.00 -6.38
N MET A 112 -6.24 5.06 -5.73
CA MET A 112 -4.84 4.76 -6.03
C MET A 112 -4.67 3.99 -7.34
N TRP A 113 -5.54 3.01 -7.61
CA TRP A 113 -5.51 2.20 -8.83
C TRP A 113 -5.75 3.05 -10.09
N LYS A 114 -6.58 4.09 -10.01
CA LYS A 114 -6.80 5.06 -11.10
C LYS A 114 -5.54 5.80 -11.56
N THR A 115 -4.46 5.81 -10.78
CA THR A 115 -3.21 6.46 -11.20
C THR A 115 -2.23 5.49 -11.85
N THR A 116 -2.61 4.22 -12.01
CA THR A 116 -1.77 3.22 -12.67
C THR A 116 -1.73 3.42 -14.18
N ASP A 117 -0.60 3.08 -14.80
CA ASP A 117 -0.45 3.12 -16.26
C ASP A 117 -1.51 2.28 -16.96
N ARG A 118 -1.87 1.13 -16.36
CA ARG A 118 -2.89 0.22 -16.88
C ARG A 118 -4.25 0.92 -17.02
N TYR A 119 -4.72 1.61 -15.98
CA TYR A 119 -5.96 2.37 -16.06
C TYR A 119 -5.87 3.49 -17.10
N ILE A 120 -4.76 4.23 -17.11
CA ILE A 120 -4.56 5.35 -18.04
C ILE A 120 -4.59 4.88 -19.49
N GLN A 121 -4.06 3.69 -19.79
CA GLN A 121 -4.12 3.08 -21.13
C GLN A 121 -5.53 2.66 -21.55
N GLN A 122 -6.40 2.26 -20.62
CA GLN A 122 -7.78 1.86 -20.92
C GLN A 122 -8.70 3.06 -21.20
N VAL A 123 -8.37 4.23 -20.66
CA VAL A 123 -9.20 5.45 -20.78
C VAL A 123 -8.76 6.34 -21.96
N ARG A 124 -7.60 6.07 -22.57
CA ARG A 124 -7.13 6.75 -23.79
C ARG A 124 -7.70 6.09 -25.03
#